data_AF-A0A2V7N5Z4-F1
#
_entry.id   AF-A0A2V7N5Z4-F1
#
_cell.length_a   1.000
_cell.length_b   1.000
_cell.length_c   1.000
_cell.angle_alpha   90.00
_cell.angle_beta   90.00
_cell.angle_gamma   90.00
#
_symmetry.space_group_name_H-M   'P 1'
#
loop_
_entity.id
_entity.type
_entity.pdbx_description
1 polymer ?
#
loop_
_entity_poly.entity_id
_entity_poly.type
_entity_poly.pdbx_seq_one_letter_code
_entity_poly.pdbx_strand_id
1 'polypeptide(L)'
;ETDFDRIMSRVYPNGVRFVVNERPLARRDAGPDAASLAVRVGRQRTPSAVGYLERGPAALSSEELRGVAVSTRGKVIKRGWDWLGVAPAEPGAVAGLIEVPALTECLTLSKADFIKTGPRGAIYLAFRKVIQEAVAAQLADWGETPAPRPKRGAPRQLERDLQSVLDELAGDFPLLATLVER
;
A
#
# COMPACT_ATOMS: atom_id res chain seq x y z
N GLU A 1 -14.74 15.76 -14.45
CA GLU A 1 -13.76 14.68 -14.72
C GLU A 1 -12.74 14.68 -13.60
N THR A 2 -12.57 13.56 -12.90
CA THR A 2 -11.64 13.44 -11.76
C THR A 2 -10.21 13.15 -12.23
N ASP A 3 -9.20 13.39 -11.39
CA ASP A 3 -7.81 13.01 -11.72
C ASP A 3 -7.65 11.49 -11.91
N PHE A 4 -8.47 10.69 -11.23
CA PHE A 4 -8.56 9.25 -11.49
C PHE A 4 -9.09 8.97 -12.90
N ASP A 5 -10.14 9.66 -13.35
CA ASP A 5 -10.68 9.43 -14.71
C ASP A 5 -9.64 9.79 -15.77
N ARG A 6 -8.87 10.85 -15.54
CA ARG A 6 -7.76 11.27 -16.42
C ARG A 6 -6.61 10.27 -16.48
N ILE A 7 -6.26 9.63 -15.35
CA ILE A 7 -5.19 8.62 -15.37
C ILE A 7 -5.66 7.33 -16.03
N MET A 8 -6.93 6.97 -15.82
CA MET A 8 -7.53 5.74 -16.35
C MET A 8 -7.88 5.83 -17.83
N SER A 9 -8.22 7.01 -18.36
CA SER A 9 -8.53 7.19 -19.79
C SER A 9 -7.35 6.84 -20.72
N ARG A 10 -6.11 6.88 -20.20
CA ARG A 10 -4.92 6.42 -20.93
C ARG A 10 -4.87 4.90 -21.12
N VAL A 11 -5.54 4.15 -20.24
CA VAL A 11 -5.61 2.69 -20.29
C VAL A 11 -6.94 2.22 -20.88
N TYR A 12 -8.03 2.91 -20.53
CA TYR A 12 -9.40 2.63 -20.94
C TYR A 12 -10.04 3.91 -21.52
N PRO A 13 -9.76 4.27 -22.79
CA PRO A 13 -10.23 5.52 -23.37
C PRO A 13 -11.77 5.63 -23.44
N ASN A 14 -12.45 4.49 -23.50
CA ASN A 14 -13.92 4.41 -23.51
C ASN A 14 -14.52 4.17 -22.12
N GLY A 15 -13.69 4.17 -21.07
CA GLY A 15 -14.10 3.82 -19.70
C GLY A 15 -14.34 2.33 -19.49
N VAL A 16 -14.76 1.99 -18.27
CA VAL A 16 -15.09 0.61 -17.85
C VAL A 16 -16.40 0.63 -17.08
N ARG A 17 -17.27 -0.35 -17.34
CA ARG A 17 -18.51 -0.59 -16.58
C ARG A 17 -18.53 -2.05 -16.13
N PHE A 18 -18.84 -2.26 -14.85
CA PHE A 18 -19.07 -3.59 -14.29
C PHE A 18 -20.56 -3.86 -14.21
N VAL A 19 -20.99 -5.05 -14.63
CA VAL A 19 -22.38 -5.49 -14.59
C VAL A 19 -22.42 -6.89 -13.98
N VAL A 20 -23.20 -7.08 -12.92
CA VAL A 20 -23.37 -8.37 -12.24
C VAL A 20 -24.86 -8.69 -12.22
N ASN A 21 -25.24 -9.83 -12.79
CA ASN A 21 -26.65 -10.22 -12.95
C ASN A 21 -27.49 -9.10 -13.58
N GLU A 22 -27.00 -8.55 -14.70
CA GLU A 22 -27.60 -7.42 -15.44
C GLU A 22 -27.67 -6.08 -14.69
N ARG A 23 -27.23 -6.05 -13.43
CA ARG A 23 -27.21 -4.83 -12.63
C ARG A 23 -25.86 -4.13 -12.77
N PRO A 24 -25.81 -2.88 -13.28
CA PRO A 24 -24.58 -2.13 -13.30
C PRO A 24 -24.14 -1.85 -11.86
N LEU A 25 -22.86 -2.12 -11.56
CA LEU A 25 -22.27 -1.77 -10.27
C LEU A 25 -21.88 -0.30 -10.28
N ALA A 26 -22.35 0.44 -9.28
CA ALA A 26 -21.94 1.81 -9.07
C ALA A 26 -20.49 1.85 -8.57
N ARG A 27 -19.72 2.83 -9.06
CA ARG A 27 -18.44 3.18 -8.45
C ARG A 27 -18.72 3.79 -7.08
N ARG A 28 -17.97 3.38 -6.06
CA ARG A 28 -18.03 4.01 -4.75
C ARG A 28 -17.39 5.40 -4.82
N ASP A 29 -18.12 6.41 -4.39
CA ASP A 29 -17.57 7.75 -4.17
C ASP A 29 -16.74 7.79 -2.89
N ALA A 30 -15.74 8.67 -2.86
CA ALA A 30 -15.01 8.94 -1.63
C ALA A 30 -15.94 9.65 -0.62
N GLY A 31 -15.69 9.44 0.67
CA GLY A 31 -16.46 10.10 1.73
C GLY A 31 -16.35 11.64 1.70
N PRO A 32 -17.20 12.35 2.46
CA PRO A 32 -17.22 13.81 2.49
C PRO A 32 -15.90 14.42 2.99
N ASP A 33 -15.21 13.73 3.91
CA ASP A 33 -13.91 14.14 4.47
C ASP A 33 -12.74 13.50 3.74
N ALA A 34 -12.87 13.28 2.43
CA ALA A 34 -11.80 12.72 1.61
C ALA A 34 -10.79 13.79 1.16
N ALA A 35 -9.50 13.49 1.35
CA ALA A 35 -8.40 14.26 0.80
C ALA A 35 -7.87 13.60 -0.47
N SER A 36 -7.82 14.35 -1.57
CA SER A 36 -7.22 13.88 -2.81
C SER A 36 -5.69 13.83 -2.70
N LEU A 37 -5.09 12.75 -3.18
CA LEU A 37 -3.63 12.54 -3.20
C LEU A 37 -3.11 12.52 -4.64
N ALA A 38 -2.18 13.42 -4.93
CA ALA A 38 -1.45 13.46 -6.20
C ALA A 38 0.02 13.06 -5.97
N VAL A 39 0.37 11.84 -6.38
CA VAL A 39 1.69 11.22 -6.13
C VAL A 39 2.57 11.39 -7.38
N ARG A 40 3.76 11.98 -7.19
CA ARG A 40 4.72 12.28 -8.26
C ARG A 40 6.03 11.58 -7.98
N VAL A 41 6.44 10.69 -8.87
CA VAL A 41 7.77 10.05 -8.77
C VAL A 41 8.79 10.89 -9.53
N GLY A 42 9.89 11.24 -8.86
CA GLY A 42 10.95 12.09 -9.42
C GLY A 42 10.50 13.55 -9.62
N ARG A 43 10.98 14.19 -10.69
CA ARG A 43 10.70 15.62 -10.99
C ARG A 43 9.51 15.82 -11.96
N GLN A 44 8.58 14.87 -12.01
CA GLN A 44 7.45 14.93 -12.94
C GLN A 44 6.42 15.99 -12.51
N ARG A 45 5.95 16.83 -13.44
CA ARG A 45 4.87 17.81 -13.18
C ARG A 45 3.50 17.12 -13.06
N THR A 46 3.26 16.14 -13.92
CA THR A 46 2.03 15.34 -13.92
C THR A 46 2.12 14.23 -12.89
N PRO A 47 1.07 14.00 -12.08
CA PRO A 47 1.04 12.86 -11.15
C PRO A 47 1.25 11.54 -11.89
N SER A 48 2.14 10.71 -11.36
CA SER A 48 2.40 9.35 -11.82
C SER A 48 1.42 8.35 -11.19
N ALA A 49 0.77 8.77 -10.10
CA ALA A 49 -0.26 8.07 -9.36
C ALA A 49 -1.24 9.06 -8.74
N VAL A 50 -2.48 8.64 -8.57
CA VAL A 50 -3.56 9.46 -8.02
C VAL A 50 -4.42 8.62 -7.10
N GLY A 51 -4.95 9.24 -6.06
CA GLY A 51 -5.76 8.53 -5.08
C GLY A 51 -6.46 9.48 -4.14
N TYR A 52 -6.96 8.91 -3.06
CA TYR A 52 -7.49 9.67 -1.94
C TYR A 52 -7.25 8.91 -0.64
N LEU A 53 -7.27 9.66 0.45
CA LEU A 53 -7.55 9.15 1.78
C LEU A 53 -8.93 9.65 2.19
N GLU A 54 -9.59 8.91 3.06
CA GLU A 54 -10.81 9.35 3.73
C GLU A 54 -10.72 8.96 5.20
N ARG A 55 -11.34 9.77 6.05
CA ARG A 55 -11.49 9.48 7.47
C ARG A 55 -12.95 9.54 7.85
N GLY A 56 -13.37 8.65 8.74
CA GLY A 56 -14.68 8.67 9.37
C GLY A 56 -14.63 9.30 10.77
N PRO A 57 -15.76 9.78 11.30
CA PRO A 57 -15.86 10.22 12.69
C PRO A 57 -15.76 9.05 13.69
N ALA A 58 -15.85 7.82 13.21
CA ALA A 58 -15.71 6.59 13.97
C ALA A 58 -15.07 5.52 13.07
N ALA A 59 -14.77 4.36 13.65
CA ALA A 59 -14.31 3.20 12.90
C ALA A 59 -15.26 2.89 11.73
N LEU A 60 -14.68 2.69 10.55
CA LEU A 60 -15.43 2.32 9.36
C LEU A 60 -16.12 0.99 9.59
N SER A 61 -17.40 0.94 9.21
CA SER A 61 -18.28 -0.22 9.42
C SER A 61 -17.81 -1.45 8.64
N SER A 62 -17.26 -1.25 7.44
CA SER A 62 -16.64 -2.31 6.65
C SER A 62 -15.15 -2.40 6.97
N GLU A 63 -14.73 -3.54 7.52
CA GLU A 63 -13.31 -3.82 7.74
C GLU A 63 -12.52 -3.84 6.43
N GLU A 64 -13.17 -4.26 5.34
CA GLU A 64 -12.57 -4.29 4.01
C GLU A 64 -12.20 -2.89 3.52
N LEU A 65 -12.74 -1.80 4.05
CA LEU A 65 -12.35 -0.46 3.63
C LEU A 65 -11.13 0.05 4.39
N ARG A 66 -10.82 -0.50 5.57
CA ARG A 66 -9.79 0.03 6.47
C ARG A 66 -8.40 -0.04 5.86
N GLY A 67 -7.64 1.04 6.07
CA GLY A 67 -6.30 1.21 5.54
C GLY A 67 -6.23 1.61 4.08
N VAL A 68 -5.01 1.71 3.56
CA VAL A 68 -4.78 2.19 2.20
C VAL A 68 -4.71 1.02 1.24
N ALA A 69 -5.51 1.05 0.19
CA ALA A 69 -5.39 0.14 -0.93
C ALA A 69 -4.50 0.74 -2.02
N VAL A 70 -3.71 -0.12 -2.66
CA VAL A 70 -2.99 0.22 -3.90
C VAL A 70 -3.59 -0.59 -5.04
N SER A 71 -4.00 0.11 -6.09
CA SER A 71 -4.53 -0.48 -7.32
C SER A 71 -3.62 -0.19 -8.50
N THR A 72 -3.73 -1.06 -9.51
CA THR A 72 -3.16 -0.81 -10.82
C THR A 72 -4.17 -1.24 -11.88
N ARG A 73 -4.41 -0.35 -12.85
CA ARG A 73 -5.45 -0.46 -13.88
C ARG A 73 -6.83 -0.77 -13.28
N GLY A 74 -7.15 -0.17 -12.14
CA GLY A 74 -8.45 -0.32 -11.47
C GLY A 74 -8.64 -1.62 -10.68
N LYS A 75 -7.65 -2.52 -10.64
CA LYS A 75 -7.65 -3.69 -9.77
C LYS A 75 -6.86 -3.39 -8.49
N VAL A 76 -7.50 -3.54 -7.33
CA VAL A 76 -6.82 -3.52 -6.03
C VAL A 76 -5.91 -4.74 -5.92
N ILE A 77 -4.64 -4.51 -5.58
CA ILE A 77 -3.62 -5.56 -5.43
C ILE A 77 -3.33 -5.82 -3.95
N LYS A 78 -3.14 -4.75 -3.17
CA LYS A 78 -2.92 -4.82 -1.72
C LYS A 78 -3.80 -3.81 -1.01
N ARG A 79 -4.09 -4.10 0.25
CA ARG A 79 -4.83 -3.23 1.17
C ARG A 79 -4.23 -3.32 2.58
N GLY A 80 -4.57 -2.35 3.42
CA GLY A 80 -4.17 -2.29 4.82
C GLY A 80 -2.98 -1.38 5.04
N TRP A 81 -2.50 -1.33 6.28
CA TRP A 81 -1.40 -0.46 6.68
C TRP A 81 -0.01 -1.11 6.52
N ASP A 82 0.05 -2.44 6.65
CA ASP A 82 1.31 -3.19 6.69
C ASP A 82 2.16 -3.02 5.44
N TRP A 83 1.52 -2.98 4.26
CA TRP A 83 2.26 -2.88 3.02
C TRP A 83 2.94 -1.52 2.87
N LEU A 84 2.40 -0.44 3.47
CA LEU A 84 2.93 0.91 3.36
C LEU A 84 3.87 1.29 4.52
N GLY A 85 3.76 0.60 5.66
CA GLY A 85 4.64 0.80 6.81
C GLY A 85 4.40 2.12 7.54
N VAL A 86 3.21 2.70 7.39
CA VAL A 86 2.67 3.82 8.17
C VAL A 86 1.34 3.38 8.75
N ALA A 87 0.96 3.93 9.89
CA ALA A 87 -0.34 3.69 10.50
C ALA A 87 -0.79 4.98 11.19
N PRO A 88 -2.07 5.37 11.06
CA PRO A 88 -2.63 6.52 11.77
C PRO A 88 -2.84 6.22 13.25
N ALA A 89 -3.27 7.22 14.03
CA ALA A 89 -3.63 7.02 15.43
C ALA A 89 -4.88 6.12 15.56
N GLU A 90 -5.85 6.30 14.65
CA GLU A 90 -7.06 5.47 14.57
C GLU A 90 -7.14 4.67 13.25
N PRO A 91 -6.43 3.52 13.12
CA PRO A 91 -6.37 2.72 11.90
C PRO A 91 -7.72 2.23 11.38
N GLY A 92 -8.71 2.09 12.28
CA GLY A 92 -10.06 1.66 11.95
C GLY A 92 -10.91 2.75 11.31
N ALA A 93 -10.58 4.03 11.51
CA ALA A 93 -11.36 5.16 11.02
C ALA A 93 -10.87 5.69 9.66
N VAL A 94 -9.71 5.24 9.19
CA VAL A 94 -9.07 5.76 7.98
C VAL A 94 -9.03 4.71 6.87
N ALA A 95 -9.39 5.13 5.66
CA ALA A 95 -9.31 4.34 4.44
C ALA A 95 -8.61 5.13 3.33
N GLY A 96 -8.26 4.43 2.25
CA GLY A 96 -7.75 5.08 1.06
C GLY A 96 -7.62 4.15 -0.13
N LEU A 97 -7.49 4.75 -1.30
CA LEU A 97 -7.21 4.06 -2.54
C LEU A 97 -6.24 4.90 -3.37
N ILE A 98 -5.18 4.27 -3.86
CA ILE A 98 -4.18 4.91 -4.72
C ILE A 98 -4.00 4.06 -5.98
N GLU A 99 -4.27 4.65 -7.13
CA GLU A 99 -4.11 4.04 -8.45
C GLU A 99 -2.75 4.39 -9.04
N VAL A 100 -2.02 3.35 -9.42
CA VAL A 100 -0.67 3.45 -9.99
C VAL A 100 -0.57 2.56 -11.24
N PRO A 101 -0.85 3.09 -12.44
CA PRO A 101 -0.84 2.29 -13.66
C PRO A 101 0.53 1.65 -13.95
N ALA A 102 1.62 2.33 -13.61
CA ALA A 102 2.99 1.86 -13.82
C ALA A 102 3.32 0.58 -13.02
N LEU A 103 2.63 0.31 -11.91
CA LEU A 103 2.88 -0.89 -11.10
C LEU A 103 2.36 -2.19 -11.75
N THR A 104 1.65 -2.12 -12.88
CA THR A 104 1.24 -3.32 -13.62
C THR A 104 2.45 -4.20 -14.00
N GLU A 105 3.58 -3.59 -14.33
CA GLU A 105 4.81 -4.32 -14.70
C GLU A 105 5.50 -5.00 -13.50
N CYS A 106 5.12 -4.60 -12.29
CA CYS A 106 5.71 -5.09 -11.04
C CYS A 106 4.90 -6.23 -10.43
N LEU A 107 3.79 -6.66 -11.03
CA LEU A 107 2.92 -7.69 -10.45
C LEU A 107 3.58 -9.07 -10.45
N THR A 108 3.28 -9.86 -9.42
CA THR A 108 3.49 -11.32 -9.45
C THR A 108 2.53 -11.97 -10.45
N LEU A 109 2.79 -13.23 -10.84
CA LEU A 109 1.94 -13.97 -11.79
C LEU A 109 0.49 -14.10 -11.31
N SER A 110 0.27 -14.26 -10.01
CA SER A 110 -1.07 -14.33 -9.41
C SER A 110 -1.81 -12.99 -9.42
N LYS A 111 -1.12 -11.87 -9.72
CA LYS A 111 -1.66 -10.49 -9.67
C LYS A 111 -2.25 -10.15 -8.29
N ALA A 112 -1.67 -10.71 -7.24
CA ALA A 112 -2.06 -10.51 -5.84
C ALA A 112 -0.95 -9.85 -4.99
N ASP A 113 0.26 -9.69 -5.54
CA ASP A 113 1.33 -8.94 -4.89
C ASP A 113 2.27 -8.34 -5.96
N PHE A 114 3.29 -7.60 -5.50
CA PHE A 114 4.35 -7.04 -6.32
C PHE A 114 5.68 -7.77 -6.10
N ILE A 115 6.45 -7.89 -7.17
CA ILE A 115 7.85 -8.32 -7.16
C ILE A 115 8.67 -7.27 -6.40
N LYS A 116 9.50 -7.72 -5.46
CA LYS A 116 10.29 -6.85 -4.56
C LYS A 116 11.78 -6.82 -4.87
N THR A 117 12.25 -7.61 -5.84
CA THR A 117 13.66 -7.75 -6.21
C THR A 117 13.93 -7.33 -7.65
N GLY A 118 15.19 -7.01 -7.93
CA GLY A 118 15.65 -6.60 -9.27
C GLY A 118 15.03 -5.27 -9.76
N PRO A 119 15.09 -4.98 -11.07
CA PRO A 119 14.61 -3.73 -11.64
C PRO A 119 13.11 -3.47 -11.39
N ARG A 120 12.26 -4.50 -11.46
CA ARG A 120 10.82 -4.38 -11.17
C ARG A 120 10.58 -4.07 -9.69
N GLY A 121 11.34 -4.71 -8.80
CA GLY A 121 11.32 -4.40 -7.37
C GLY A 121 11.70 -2.96 -7.08
N ALA A 122 12.72 -2.43 -7.76
CA ALA A 122 13.14 -1.04 -7.59
C ALA A 122 12.02 -0.04 -7.96
N ILE A 123 11.28 -0.30 -9.05
CA ILE A 123 10.12 0.52 -9.44
C ILE A 123 9.04 0.49 -8.36
N TYR A 124 8.65 -0.70 -7.89
CA TYR A 124 7.67 -0.85 -6.83
C TYR A 124 8.08 -0.09 -5.55
N LEU A 125 9.34 -0.24 -5.12
CA LEU A 125 9.85 0.40 -3.91
C LEU A 125 9.91 1.93 -4.05
N ALA A 126 10.25 2.44 -5.23
CA ALA A 126 10.24 3.89 -5.51
C ALA A 126 8.82 4.48 -5.38
N PHE A 127 7.82 3.83 -5.97
CA PHE A 127 6.43 4.25 -5.81
C PHE A 127 5.95 4.11 -4.37
N ARG A 128 6.23 2.98 -3.71
CA ARG A 128 5.87 2.75 -2.31
C ARG A 128 6.40 3.86 -1.42
N LYS A 129 7.65 4.30 -1.61
CA LYS A 129 8.27 5.38 -0.84
C LYS A 129 7.52 6.71 -1.01
N VAL A 130 7.27 7.14 -2.24
CA VAL A 130 6.57 8.41 -2.48
C VAL A 130 5.12 8.36 -2.00
N ILE A 131 4.45 7.22 -2.15
CA ILE A 131 3.11 7.00 -1.58
C ILE A 131 3.16 7.09 -0.05
N GLN A 132 4.17 6.48 0.57
CA GLN A 132 4.35 6.50 2.01
C GLN A 132 4.50 7.94 2.53
N GLU A 133 5.31 8.75 1.85
CA GLU A 133 5.51 10.17 2.17
C GLU A 133 4.22 10.98 2.00
N ALA A 134 3.50 10.80 0.88
CA ALA A 134 2.25 11.51 0.63
C ALA A 134 1.15 11.16 1.64
N VAL A 135 1.01 9.87 1.97
CA VAL A 135 0.05 9.41 2.98
C VAL A 135 0.43 9.91 4.36
N ALA A 136 1.71 9.81 4.75
CA ALA A 136 2.17 10.29 6.05
C ALA A 136 1.95 11.80 6.22
N ALA A 137 2.20 12.60 5.18
CA ALA A 137 1.94 14.04 5.19
C ALA A 137 0.46 14.35 5.41
N GLN A 138 -0.44 13.65 4.71
CA GLN A 138 -1.88 13.86 4.87
C GLN A 138 -2.39 13.39 6.25
N LEU A 139 -1.87 12.29 6.78
CA LEU A 139 -2.20 11.84 8.14
C LEU A 139 -1.75 12.88 9.18
N ALA A 140 -0.55 13.44 9.03
CA ALA A 140 -0.07 14.49 9.91
C ALA A 140 -0.95 15.75 9.86
N ASP A 141 -1.38 16.16 8.67
CA ASP A 141 -2.32 17.27 8.45
C ASP A 141 -3.67 17.03 9.17
N TRP A 142 -4.14 15.78 9.21
CA TRP A 142 -5.34 15.39 9.96
C TRP A 142 -5.11 15.19 11.47
N GLY A 143 -3.88 15.33 11.97
CA GLY A 143 -3.54 15.00 13.35
C GLY A 143 -3.50 13.50 13.64
N GLU A 144 -3.60 12.66 12.62
CA GLU A 144 -3.56 11.18 12.67
C GLU A 144 -2.11 10.66 12.75
N THR A 145 -1.24 11.36 13.47
CA THR A 145 0.13 10.87 13.68
C THR A 145 0.06 9.78 14.74
N PRO A 146 0.63 8.58 14.49
CA PRO A 146 0.64 7.54 15.50
C PRO A 146 1.31 8.07 16.77
N ALA A 147 0.74 7.75 17.94
CA ALA A 147 1.38 8.07 19.21
C ALA A 147 2.84 7.58 19.15
N PRO A 148 3.82 8.36 19.68
CA PRO A 148 5.21 7.95 19.67
C PRO A 148 5.30 6.55 20.24
N ARG A 149 5.66 5.59 19.36
CA ARG A 149 5.79 4.19 19.74
C ARG A 149 6.73 4.19 20.95
N PRO A 150 6.37 3.57 22.09
CA PRO A 150 7.37 3.34 23.14
C PRO A 150 8.57 2.72 22.44
N LYS A 151 9.76 3.33 22.59
CA LYS A 151 10.98 2.92 21.88
C LYS A 151 11.01 1.40 21.92
N ARG A 152 10.86 0.75 20.76
CA ARG A 152 10.96 -0.72 20.68
C ARG A 152 12.34 -1.05 21.23
N GLY A 153 12.38 -1.54 22.47
CA GLY A 153 13.54 -2.22 22.98
C GLY A 153 13.84 -3.38 22.05
N ALA A 154 14.99 -3.30 21.39
CA ALA A 154 15.73 -4.39 20.77
C ALA A 154 15.06 -5.16 19.60
N PRO A 155 15.18 -4.66 18.36
CA PRO A 155 15.32 -5.56 17.19
C PRO A 155 16.45 -6.59 17.40
N ARG A 156 17.50 -6.20 18.13
CA ARG A 156 18.67 -7.05 18.44
C ARG A 156 18.37 -8.30 19.28
N GLN A 157 17.35 -8.30 20.14
CA GLN A 157 17.08 -9.48 20.97
C GLN A 157 16.35 -10.53 20.14
N LEU A 158 15.33 -10.12 19.39
CA LEU A 158 14.64 -11.02 18.46
C LEU A 158 15.57 -11.54 17.36
N GLU A 159 16.48 -10.71 16.84
CA GLU A 159 17.52 -11.14 15.91
C GLU A 159 18.47 -12.18 16.55
N ARG A 160 18.88 -11.99 17.81
CA ARG A 160 19.70 -12.96 18.54
C ARG A 160 18.96 -14.25 18.83
N ASP A 161 17.71 -14.17 19.23
CA ASP A 161 16.88 -15.33 19.53
C ASP A 161 16.64 -16.14 18.24
N LEU A 162 16.39 -15.46 17.11
CA LEU A 162 16.24 -16.10 15.80
C LEU A 162 17.56 -16.73 15.34
N GLN A 163 18.69 -16.03 15.53
CA GLN A 163 20.02 -16.57 15.22
C GLN A 163 20.31 -17.83 16.06
N SER A 164 20.00 -17.80 17.36
CA SER A 164 20.18 -18.95 18.25
C SER A 164 19.36 -20.16 17.81
N VAL A 165 18.11 -19.95 17.40
CA VAL A 165 17.24 -21.03 16.89
C VAL A 165 17.76 -21.57 15.56
N LEU A 166 18.28 -20.72 14.68
CA LEU A 166 18.90 -21.16 13.42
C LEU A 166 20.18 -21.96 13.65
N ASP A 167 21.01 -21.56 14.62
CA ASP A 167 22.25 -22.25 14.97
C ASP A 167 21.97 -23.64 15.59
N GLU A 168 20.95 -23.74 16.45
CA GLU A 168 20.48 -25.01 17.03
C GLU A 168 19.96 -25.96 15.93
N LEU A 169 19.08 -25.45 15.05
CA LEU A 169 18.52 -26.25 13.95
C LEU A 169 19.57 -26.62 12.89
N ALA A 170 20.59 -25.79 12.66
CA ALA A 170 21.68 -26.13 11.75
C ALA A 170 22.55 -27.30 12.26
N GLY A 171 22.61 -27.50 13.58
CA GLY A 171 23.23 -28.68 14.19
C GLY A 171 22.49 -29.98 13.85
N ASP A 172 21.16 -29.94 13.88
CA ASP A 172 20.32 -31.10 13.58
C ASP A 172 20.07 -31.30 12.07
N PHE A 173 20.15 -30.22 11.29
CA PHE A 173 19.88 -30.20 9.85
C PHE A 173 20.98 -29.45 9.08
N PRO A 174 22.08 -30.13 8.69
CA PRO A 174 23.27 -29.51 8.10
C PRO A 174 23.02 -28.68 6.83
N LEU A 175 21.91 -28.94 6.13
CA LEU A 175 21.51 -28.16 4.94
C LEU A 175 21.10 -26.72 5.28
N LEU A 176 20.68 -26.44 6.52
CA LEU A 176 20.33 -25.11 7.01
C LEU A 176 21.54 -24.23 7.30
N ALA A 177 22.75 -24.80 7.38
CA ALA A 177 23.99 -24.06 7.61
C ALA A 177 24.27 -22.99 6.53
N THR A 178 23.66 -23.12 5.35
CA THR A 178 23.75 -22.16 4.25
C THR A 178 22.94 -20.89 4.47
N LEU A 179 22.02 -20.88 5.45
CA LEU A 179 21.16 -19.74 5.80
C LEU A 179 21.76 -18.85 6.91
N VAL A 180 22.85 -19.29 7.54
CA VAL A 180 23.61 -18.52 8.52
C VAL A 180 24.80 -17.89 7.79
N GLU A 181 24.69 -16.61 7.44
CA GLU A 181 25.85 -15.85 6.95
C GLU A 181 26.87 -15.71 8.09
N ARG A 182 28.11 -16.12 7.85
CA ARG A 182 29.25 -15.92 8.77
C ARG A 182 29.80 -14.51 8.69
#